data_AF-A0A377GNR5-F1
#
_entry.id   AF-A0A377GNR5-F1
#
_cell.length_a   1.000
_cell.length_b   1.000
_cell.length_c   1.000
_cell.angle_alpha   90.00
_cell.angle_beta   90.00
_cell.angle_gamma   90.00
#
_symmetry.space_group_name_H-M   'P 1'
#
loop_
_entity.id
_entity.type
_entity.pdbx_description
1 polymer ?
#
loop_
_entity_poly.entity_id
_entity_poly.type
_entity_poly.pdbx_seq_one_letter_code
_entity_poly.pdbx_strand_id
1 'polypeptide(L)'
;MAHSKHNADLSNDKNSFFMQLNQNELRTLGDIKRRADNIGYPFILENQKALEAEFTQMFAVLQKRKNEDDKAFWMYCYYCATLLETFHKAYSQYSKEEDYKKIKQQIKNRLLNKQQEDAKAEEEFIESLKNSFINSFRNLMNAPLHLSQIRDYVAYANLCRVYWVFCRLTLVSGFAFAKDTHLIDHLDSILGTHTDVDQIIDFLNAPNGVLKYFSVGLFLMRFAIDAGYLIEHTCFPTAEEEKNGTTAYDRFKFELYKRHCNFANDLVWATINFLTNFNHITHIPDPTAGVITFVFLGFDVCMTLYKCHLAKQEYLAKKAQYEQEMEDYLNHPEKFPGMTDKQRIAHAAMLQKQLKELEINWRTKESTFYFVAAAAALLMMGFGASLLFTGPGIAVACFFVCTVAVAMYLSSDAYSKYQEKSIRLEEATEKEYAAALVEYEAARNDFIFTLIKNTVMPTLLIAAYATCWPAAIALTVLYVGYEIYHAYDQHNSKKEAAQLALEGPNKEDKEDKDDSLLLDEGRMNDLDETSCFSC
;
A
#
# COMPACT_ATOMS: atom_id res chain seq x y z
N MET A 1 18.32 -16.58 -10.15
CA MET A 1 18.86 -16.55 -11.54
C MET A 1 18.07 -15.66 -12.49
N ALA A 2 16.72 -15.63 -12.48
CA ALA A 2 15.97 -14.70 -13.33
C ALA A 2 16.17 -13.22 -12.93
N HIS A 3 16.03 -12.89 -11.64
CA HIS A 3 16.18 -11.51 -11.16
C HIS A 3 17.59 -10.90 -11.34
N SER A 4 18.66 -11.71 -11.29
CA SER A 4 20.03 -11.21 -11.42
C SER A 4 20.37 -10.79 -12.85
N LYS A 5 19.76 -11.41 -13.87
CA LYS A 5 20.00 -11.06 -15.28
C LYS A 5 19.28 -9.75 -15.66
N HIS A 6 18.02 -9.60 -15.26
CA HIS A 6 17.24 -8.39 -15.52
C HIS A 6 17.88 -7.14 -14.88
N ASN A 7 18.35 -7.25 -13.64
CA ASN A 7 18.99 -6.13 -12.95
C ASN A 7 20.26 -5.64 -13.66
N ALA A 8 21.04 -6.53 -14.30
CA ALA A 8 22.25 -6.14 -15.03
C ALA A 8 21.96 -5.31 -16.29
N ASP A 9 20.91 -5.64 -17.04
CA ASP A 9 20.54 -4.91 -18.26
C ASP A 9 20.10 -3.48 -17.95
N LEU A 10 19.32 -3.29 -16.88
CA LEU A 10 18.92 -1.95 -16.42
C LEU A 10 20.12 -1.14 -15.89
N SER A 11 21.02 -1.76 -15.12
CA SER A 11 22.25 -1.11 -14.67
C SER A 11 23.12 -0.66 -15.86
N ASN A 12 23.25 -1.49 -16.90
CA ASN A 12 23.99 -1.16 -18.10
C ASN A 12 23.36 0.02 -18.86
N ASP A 13 22.04 0.04 -19.02
CA ASP A 13 21.32 1.17 -19.64
C ASP A 13 21.50 2.46 -18.84
N LYS A 14 21.38 2.40 -17.50
CA LYS A 14 21.64 3.52 -16.60
C LYS A 14 23.05 4.08 -16.79
N ASN A 15 24.05 3.20 -16.80
CA ASN A 15 25.45 3.60 -16.97
C ASN A 15 25.66 4.23 -18.37
N SER A 16 25.09 3.63 -19.41
CA SER A 16 25.08 4.22 -20.76
C SER A 16 24.44 5.61 -20.80
N PHE A 17 23.32 5.81 -20.11
CA PHE A 17 22.64 7.10 -20.04
C PHE A 17 23.55 8.19 -19.49
N PHE A 18 24.17 7.94 -18.34
CA PHE A 18 25.01 8.92 -17.69
C PHE A 18 26.34 9.14 -18.42
N MET A 19 26.90 8.13 -19.09
CA MET A 19 28.05 8.32 -19.97
C MET A 19 27.71 9.25 -21.15
N GLN A 20 26.59 9.01 -21.85
CA GLN A 20 26.15 9.85 -22.97
C GLN A 20 25.82 11.28 -22.51
N LEU A 21 25.28 11.44 -21.30
CA LEU A 21 25.05 12.74 -20.70
C LEU A 21 26.38 13.48 -20.46
N ASN A 22 27.38 12.82 -19.89
CA ASN A 22 28.69 13.42 -19.61
C ASN A 22 29.49 13.72 -20.89
N GLN A 23 29.33 12.92 -21.94
CA GLN A 23 29.93 13.15 -23.25
C GLN A 23 29.20 14.25 -24.06
N ASN A 24 28.18 14.89 -23.47
CA ASN A 24 27.34 15.91 -24.11
C ASN A 24 26.60 15.40 -25.35
N GLU A 25 26.29 14.11 -25.43
CA GLU A 25 25.44 13.51 -26.46
C GLU A 25 23.95 13.70 -26.15
N LEU A 26 23.59 13.77 -24.86
CA LEU A 26 22.23 14.03 -24.38
C LEU A 26 22.11 15.45 -23.79
N ARG A 27 22.00 16.47 -24.65
CA ARG A 27 21.96 17.87 -24.18
C ARG A 27 20.56 18.37 -23.84
N THR A 28 19.56 17.84 -24.53
CA THR A 28 18.19 18.32 -24.45
C THR A 28 17.21 17.23 -24.02
N LEU A 29 16.05 17.63 -23.48
CA LEU A 29 14.95 16.70 -23.23
C LEU A 29 14.47 16.00 -24.51
N GLY A 30 14.68 16.62 -25.69
CA GLY A 30 14.41 15.99 -26.98
C GLY A 30 15.33 14.82 -27.28
N ASP A 31 16.61 14.92 -26.92
CA ASP A 31 17.58 13.83 -27.11
C ASP A 31 17.30 12.67 -26.15
N ILE A 32 16.93 12.98 -24.90
CA ILE A 32 16.51 11.97 -23.92
C ILE A 32 15.27 11.24 -24.39
N LYS A 33 14.28 11.97 -24.93
CA LYS A 33 13.08 11.35 -25.50
C LYS A 33 13.43 10.45 -26.69
N ARG A 34 14.29 10.93 -27.60
CA ARG A 34 14.75 10.12 -28.76
C ARG A 34 15.46 8.85 -28.31
N ARG A 35 16.28 8.91 -27.25
CA ARG A 35 16.91 7.74 -26.63
C ARG A 35 15.86 6.77 -26.08
N ALA A 36 14.89 7.26 -25.32
CA ALA A 36 13.79 6.44 -24.79
C ALA A 36 12.96 5.79 -25.90
N ASP A 37 12.65 6.52 -26.97
CA ASP A 37 11.89 6.03 -28.13
C ASP A 37 12.65 4.89 -28.87
N ASN A 38 13.98 4.83 -28.74
CA ASN A 38 14.84 3.79 -29.31
C ASN A 38 14.98 2.55 -28.41
N ILE A 39 14.55 2.61 -27.14
CA ILE A 39 14.55 1.44 -26.26
C ILE A 39 13.41 0.52 -26.66
N GLY A 40 13.73 -0.76 -26.91
CA GLY A 40 12.74 -1.73 -27.32
C GLY A 40 11.78 -2.12 -26.20
N TYR A 41 10.52 -2.39 -26.56
CA TYR A 41 9.51 -2.86 -25.63
C TYR A 41 9.92 -4.12 -24.84
N PRO A 42 10.62 -5.13 -25.41
CA PRO A 42 11.09 -6.29 -24.63
C PRO A 42 11.93 -5.90 -23.40
N PHE A 43 12.83 -4.92 -23.55
CA PHE A 43 13.62 -4.42 -22.43
C PHE A 43 12.74 -3.81 -21.33
N ILE A 44 11.75 -3.01 -21.73
CA ILE A 44 10.84 -2.35 -20.79
C ILE A 44 9.97 -3.37 -20.08
N LEU A 45 9.44 -4.37 -20.80
CA LEU A 45 8.61 -5.44 -20.25
C LEU A 45 9.37 -6.27 -19.21
N GLU A 46 10.59 -6.70 -19.54
CA GLU A 46 11.43 -7.50 -18.64
C GLU A 46 11.89 -6.72 -17.39
N ASN A 47 12.13 -5.42 -17.53
CA ASN A 47 12.66 -4.57 -16.47
C ASN A 47 11.63 -3.68 -15.79
N GLN A 48 10.33 -3.87 -16.07
CA GLN A 48 9.26 -2.96 -15.65
C GLN A 48 9.28 -2.69 -14.13
N LYS A 49 9.34 -3.74 -13.30
CA LYS A 49 9.38 -3.59 -11.83
C LYS A 49 10.65 -2.89 -11.35
N ALA A 50 11.80 -3.21 -11.95
CA ALA A 50 13.08 -2.63 -11.58
C ALA A 50 13.16 -1.14 -11.98
N LEU A 51 12.55 -0.78 -13.12
CA LEU A 51 12.41 0.58 -13.61
C LEU A 51 11.46 1.41 -12.74
N GLU A 52 10.31 0.86 -12.34
CA GLU A 52 9.40 1.50 -11.38
C GLU A 52 10.10 1.75 -10.04
N ALA A 53 10.84 0.77 -9.52
CA ALA A 53 11.60 0.91 -8.29
C ALA A 53 12.69 2.00 -8.41
N GLU A 54 13.48 1.98 -9.49
CA GLU A 54 14.51 2.97 -9.78
C GLU A 54 13.94 4.38 -9.81
N PHE A 55 12.86 4.57 -10.59
CA PHE A 55 12.16 5.84 -10.71
C PHE A 55 11.64 6.31 -9.34
N THR A 56 10.89 5.46 -8.64
CA THR A 56 10.23 5.82 -7.38
C THR A 56 11.24 6.23 -6.32
N GLN A 57 12.33 5.47 -6.18
CA GLN A 57 13.36 5.73 -5.18
C GLN A 57 14.17 6.98 -5.52
N MET A 58 14.59 7.14 -6.77
CA MET A 58 15.34 8.32 -7.18
C MET A 58 14.50 9.59 -7.06
N PHE A 59 13.24 9.52 -7.50
CA PHE A 59 12.31 10.63 -7.43
C PHE A 59 12.05 11.04 -5.97
N ALA A 60 11.85 10.09 -5.06
CA ALA A 60 11.69 10.36 -3.64
C ALA A 60 12.93 11.07 -3.04
N VAL A 61 14.14 10.65 -3.42
CA VAL A 61 15.38 11.31 -2.97
C VAL A 61 15.48 12.73 -3.53
N LEU A 62 15.22 12.92 -4.82
CA LEU A 62 15.31 14.24 -5.48
C LEU A 62 14.29 15.23 -4.94
N GLN A 63 13.10 14.78 -4.56
CA GLN A 63 12.09 15.62 -3.93
C GLN A 63 12.55 16.20 -2.58
N LYS A 64 13.39 15.47 -1.83
CA LYS A 64 13.93 15.93 -0.54
C LYS A 64 15.08 16.95 -0.70
N ARG A 65 15.77 16.95 -1.85
CA ARG A 65 17.00 17.76 -2.09
C ARG A 65 16.74 19.00 -2.94
N LYS A 66 15.79 19.84 -2.51
CA LYS A 66 15.25 20.97 -3.29
C LYS A 66 16.30 21.93 -3.89
N ASN A 67 17.52 22.02 -3.33
CA ASN A 67 18.54 23.05 -3.64
C ASN A 67 19.89 22.53 -4.15
N GLU A 68 20.03 21.24 -4.47
CA GLU A 68 21.29 20.69 -5.02
C GLU A 68 21.27 20.62 -6.55
N ASP A 69 22.42 20.81 -7.21
CA ASP A 69 22.57 20.69 -8.68
C ASP A 69 22.48 19.22 -9.13
N ASP A 70 21.31 18.63 -8.94
CA ASP A 70 20.98 17.24 -9.27
C ASP A 70 20.36 17.13 -10.69
N LYS A 71 20.70 18.08 -11.59
CA LYS A 71 20.11 18.17 -12.94
C LYS A 71 20.22 16.87 -13.73
N ALA A 72 21.36 16.18 -13.63
CA ALA A 72 21.60 14.91 -14.30
C ALA A 72 20.64 13.80 -13.82
N PHE A 73 20.36 13.75 -12.52
CA PHE A 73 19.44 12.77 -11.94
C PHE A 73 17.99 13.11 -12.27
N TRP A 74 17.60 14.39 -12.30
CA TRP A 74 16.29 14.80 -12.79
C TRP A 74 16.08 14.44 -14.27
N MET A 75 17.11 14.56 -15.10
CA MET A 75 17.07 14.10 -16.49
C MET A 75 16.91 12.58 -16.60
N TYR A 76 17.55 11.82 -15.72
CA TYR A 76 17.36 10.37 -15.66
C TYR A 76 15.95 9.99 -15.17
N CYS A 77 15.40 10.67 -14.16
CA CYS A 77 14.00 10.48 -13.78
C CYS A 77 13.02 10.78 -14.92
N TYR A 78 13.29 11.83 -15.72
CA TYR A 78 12.52 12.11 -16.94
C TYR A 78 12.59 10.95 -17.95
N TYR A 79 13.78 10.39 -18.14
CA TYR A 79 13.99 9.21 -18.98
C TYR A 79 13.19 8.00 -18.48
N CYS A 80 13.31 7.63 -17.20
CA CYS A 80 12.56 6.52 -16.62
C CYS A 80 11.04 6.73 -16.72
N ALA A 81 10.55 7.94 -16.43
CA ALA A 81 9.13 8.27 -16.57
C ALA A 81 8.64 8.12 -18.03
N THR A 82 9.48 8.45 -19.02
CA THR A 82 9.16 8.28 -20.45
C THR A 82 9.06 6.80 -20.84
N LEU A 83 9.96 5.96 -20.32
CA LEU A 83 9.88 4.51 -20.52
C LEU A 83 8.64 3.89 -19.85
N LEU A 84 8.29 4.33 -18.64
CA LEU A 84 7.10 3.87 -17.91
C LEU A 84 5.79 4.32 -18.58
N GLU A 85 5.73 5.56 -19.09
CA GLU A 85 4.63 6.02 -19.94
C GLU A 85 4.47 5.14 -21.18
N THR A 86 5.57 4.79 -21.84
CA THR A 86 5.57 3.91 -23.01
C THR A 86 5.06 2.52 -22.66
N PHE A 87 5.49 1.97 -21.51
CA PHE A 87 4.99 0.70 -21.01
C PHE A 87 3.46 0.75 -20.81
N HIS A 88 2.96 1.73 -20.07
CA HIS A 88 1.54 1.82 -19.75
C HIS A 88 0.67 2.11 -20.97
N LYS A 89 1.19 2.90 -21.92
CA LYS A 89 0.53 3.11 -23.22
C LYS A 89 0.40 1.81 -24.00
N ALA A 90 1.49 1.04 -24.14
CA ALA A 90 1.47 -0.24 -24.85
C ALA A 90 0.54 -1.25 -24.18
N TYR A 91 0.48 -1.21 -22.85
CA TYR A 91 -0.35 -2.07 -22.02
C TYR A 91 -1.80 -1.55 -21.85
N SER A 92 -2.22 -0.53 -22.61
CA SER A 92 -3.56 0.08 -22.56
C SER A 92 -4.02 0.55 -21.18
N GLN A 93 -3.07 0.95 -20.31
CA GLN A 93 -3.32 1.50 -18.98
C GLN A 93 -3.38 3.03 -18.99
N TYR A 94 -4.42 3.58 -19.63
CA TYR A 94 -4.57 5.03 -19.87
C TYR A 94 -4.45 5.89 -18.61
N SER A 95 -4.99 5.45 -17.46
CA SER A 95 -4.85 6.19 -16.20
C SER A 95 -3.39 6.32 -15.77
N LYS A 96 -2.62 5.22 -15.83
CA LYS A 96 -1.20 5.25 -15.45
C LYS A 96 -0.35 5.98 -16.49
N GLU A 97 -0.69 5.83 -17.77
CA GLU A 97 -0.09 6.64 -18.84
C GLU A 97 -0.27 8.13 -18.54
N GLU A 98 -1.47 8.55 -18.17
CA GLU A 98 -1.76 9.95 -17.84
C GLU A 98 -0.99 10.42 -16.60
N ASP A 99 -0.85 9.58 -15.57
CA ASP A 99 -0.06 9.88 -14.38
C ASP A 99 1.42 10.11 -14.74
N TYR A 100 2.03 9.19 -15.49
CA TYR A 100 3.43 9.36 -15.93
C TYR A 100 3.61 10.53 -16.90
N LYS A 101 2.60 10.83 -17.73
CA LYS A 101 2.60 12.02 -18.59
C LYS A 101 2.58 13.32 -17.77
N LYS A 102 1.79 13.38 -16.69
CA LYS A 102 1.76 14.51 -15.74
C LYS A 102 3.11 14.66 -15.04
N ILE A 103 3.64 13.57 -14.47
CA ILE A 103 4.96 13.51 -13.83
C ILE A 103 6.05 14.01 -14.79
N LYS A 104 6.05 13.52 -16.03
CA LYS A 104 7.04 13.90 -17.06
C LYS A 104 6.97 15.39 -17.37
N GLN A 105 5.75 15.94 -17.51
CA GLN A 105 5.55 17.37 -17.75
C GLN A 105 6.03 18.21 -16.57
N GLN A 106 5.80 17.73 -15.36
CA GLN A 106 6.23 18.35 -14.11
C GLN A 106 7.77 18.38 -13.98
N ILE A 107 8.46 17.25 -14.23
CA ILE A 107 9.93 17.20 -14.27
C ILE A 107 10.48 18.14 -15.35
N LYS A 108 9.84 18.18 -16.53
CA LYS A 108 10.21 19.09 -17.62
C LYS A 108 10.10 20.56 -17.21
N ASN A 109 9.02 20.95 -16.52
CA ASN A 109 8.84 22.33 -16.07
C ASN A 109 9.96 22.74 -15.08
N ARG A 110 10.34 21.84 -14.16
CA ARG A 110 11.46 22.03 -13.23
C ARG A 110 12.79 22.21 -13.98
N LEU A 111 13.11 21.31 -14.90
CA LEU A 111 14.37 21.33 -15.66
C LEU A 111 14.54 22.55 -16.58
N LEU A 112 13.43 23.18 -17.00
CA LEU A 112 13.43 24.34 -17.89
C LEU A 112 13.41 25.68 -17.12
N ASN A 113 13.56 25.68 -15.79
CA ASN A 113 13.57 26.88 -14.95
C ASN A 113 12.40 27.84 -15.23
N LYS A 114 11.20 27.33 -15.50
CA LYS A 114 9.97 28.15 -15.45
C LYS A 114 9.51 28.34 -13.99
N GLN A 115 10.41 28.79 -13.13
CA GLN A 115 10.12 29.12 -11.74
C GLN A 115 10.64 30.53 -11.45
N GLN A 116 9.76 31.50 -11.68
CA GLN A 116 9.77 32.75 -10.94
C GLN A 116 8.33 33.04 -10.54
N GLU A 117 7.71 32.11 -9.82
CA GLU A 117 6.54 32.33 -8.95
C GLU A 117 6.28 31.05 -8.13
N ASP A 118 6.40 31.22 -6.82
CA ASP A 118 5.84 30.42 -5.73
C ASP A 118 6.49 29.10 -5.33
N ALA A 119 7.28 29.17 -4.24
CA ALA A 119 7.54 28.06 -3.32
C ALA A 119 6.24 27.35 -2.84
N LYS A 120 5.11 28.05 -2.88
CA LYS A 120 3.76 27.51 -2.65
C LYS A 120 3.28 26.55 -3.74
N ALA A 121 3.58 26.85 -5.02
CA ALA A 121 3.27 25.97 -6.13
C ALA A 121 4.16 24.72 -6.14
N GLU A 122 5.37 24.80 -5.57
CA GLU A 122 6.29 23.67 -5.43
C GLU A 122 5.87 22.68 -4.33
N GLU A 123 5.26 23.14 -3.24
CA GLU A 123 4.64 22.26 -2.24
C GLU A 123 3.36 21.61 -2.75
N GLU A 124 2.47 22.37 -3.39
CA GLU A 124 1.29 21.81 -4.07
C GLU A 124 1.70 20.82 -5.18
N PHE A 125 2.83 21.06 -5.85
CA PHE A 125 3.43 20.16 -6.83
C PHE A 125 3.93 18.85 -6.19
N ILE A 126 4.70 18.90 -5.10
CA ILE A 126 5.23 17.70 -4.42
C ILE A 126 4.09 16.90 -3.79
N GLU A 127 3.14 17.58 -3.18
CA GLU A 127 1.99 16.95 -2.52
C GLU A 127 1.00 16.40 -3.55
N SER A 128 0.70 17.09 -4.65
CA SER A 128 -0.13 16.54 -5.74
C SER A 128 0.53 15.36 -6.46
N LEU A 129 1.87 15.30 -6.54
CA LEU A 129 2.64 14.19 -7.13
C LEU A 129 2.65 12.94 -6.25
N LYS A 130 2.98 13.12 -4.96
CA LYS A 130 2.94 12.05 -3.96
C LYS A 130 1.52 11.54 -3.80
N ASN A 131 0.55 12.45 -3.75
CA ASN A 131 -0.86 12.10 -3.72
C ASN A 131 -1.34 11.54 -5.06
N SER A 132 -0.81 11.90 -6.23
CA SER A 132 -1.18 11.23 -7.50
C SER A 132 -0.66 9.81 -7.53
N PHE A 133 0.57 9.54 -7.08
CA PHE A 133 1.13 8.18 -7.05
C PHE A 133 0.46 7.29 -5.99
N ILE A 134 0.17 7.85 -4.81
CA ILE A 134 -0.55 7.15 -3.72
C ILE A 134 -2.06 7.10 -3.99
N ASN A 135 -2.65 8.12 -4.60
CA ASN A 135 -4.06 8.12 -4.99
C ASN A 135 -4.30 7.40 -6.31
N SER A 136 -3.31 7.02 -7.12
CA SER A 136 -3.54 6.04 -8.20
C SER A 136 -3.88 4.65 -7.67
N PHE A 137 -3.62 4.39 -6.38
CA PHE A 137 -4.24 3.28 -5.63
C PHE A 137 -5.68 3.61 -5.15
N ARG A 138 -6.04 4.88 -4.93
CA ARG A 138 -7.38 5.34 -4.49
C ARG A 138 -8.34 5.77 -5.61
N ASN A 139 -7.84 6.03 -6.83
CA ASN A 139 -8.61 6.42 -8.04
C ASN A 139 -9.49 5.27 -8.56
N LEU A 140 -9.52 4.17 -7.82
CA LEU A 140 -10.56 3.15 -7.79
C LEU A 140 -11.98 3.70 -7.66
N MET A 141 -12.20 4.94 -7.22
CA MET A 141 -13.54 5.46 -6.91
C MET A 141 -14.21 6.31 -8.00
N ASN A 142 -13.50 6.80 -9.03
CA ASN A 142 -14.05 7.79 -9.97
C ASN A 142 -13.81 7.42 -11.46
N ALA A 143 -14.45 6.34 -11.95
CA ALA A 143 -15.02 6.17 -13.31
C ALA A 143 -15.18 4.68 -13.68
N PRO A 144 -16.32 4.24 -14.27
CA PRO A 144 -16.59 2.83 -14.57
C PRO A 144 -16.21 2.42 -16.01
N LEU A 145 -14.98 2.69 -16.47
CA LEU A 145 -14.61 2.46 -17.89
C LEU A 145 -13.48 1.44 -18.12
N HIS A 146 -12.87 0.86 -17.09
CA HIS A 146 -11.73 -0.06 -17.26
C HIS A 146 -11.86 -1.39 -16.48
N LEU A 147 -11.52 -2.50 -17.15
CA LEU A 147 -11.57 -3.87 -16.61
C LEU A 147 -10.74 -4.05 -15.32
N SER A 148 -9.61 -3.35 -15.17
CA SER A 148 -8.75 -3.43 -13.99
C SER A 148 -9.40 -2.78 -12.77
N GLN A 149 -10.15 -1.69 -12.96
CA GLN A 149 -10.91 -1.05 -11.88
C GLN A 149 -12.11 -1.92 -11.49
N ILE A 150 -12.80 -2.52 -12.48
CA ILE A 150 -13.88 -3.49 -12.21
C ILE A 150 -13.34 -4.65 -11.37
N ARG A 151 -12.16 -5.19 -11.70
CA ARG A 151 -11.52 -6.25 -10.91
C ARG A 151 -11.32 -5.84 -9.44
N ASP A 152 -10.85 -4.62 -9.22
CA ASP A 152 -10.59 -4.13 -7.87
C ASP A 152 -11.89 -3.87 -7.10
N TYR A 153 -12.94 -3.36 -7.76
CA TYR A 153 -14.29 -3.29 -7.20
C TYR A 153 -14.85 -4.67 -6.84
N VAL A 154 -14.62 -5.69 -7.67
CA VAL A 154 -15.04 -7.08 -7.40
C VAL A 154 -14.29 -7.63 -6.19
N ALA A 155 -12.99 -7.35 -6.07
CA ALA A 155 -12.19 -7.73 -4.91
C ALA A 155 -12.71 -7.04 -3.64
N TYR A 156 -12.98 -5.74 -3.70
CA TYR A 156 -13.55 -4.97 -2.59
C TYR A 156 -14.95 -5.46 -2.20
N ALA A 157 -15.83 -5.69 -3.18
CA ALA A 157 -17.16 -6.23 -2.96
C ALA A 157 -17.11 -7.61 -2.28
N ASN A 158 -16.13 -8.45 -2.63
CA ASN A 158 -15.93 -9.72 -1.96
C ASN A 158 -15.46 -9.54 -0.51
N LEU A 159 -14.61 -8.57 -0.23
CA LEU A 159 -14.21 -8.23 1.14
C LEU A 159 -15.40 -7.72 1.96
N CYS A 160 -16.23 -6.83 1.41
CA CYS A 160 -17.48 -6.38 2.03
C CYS A 160 -18.46 -7.53 2.27
N ARG A 161 -18.56 -8.48 1.35
CA ARG A 161 -19.39 -9.68 1.50
C ARG A 161 -18.91 -10.54 2.67
N VAL A 162 -17.60 -10.82 2.76
CA VAL A 162 -17.02 -11.56 3.89
C VAL A 162 -17.29 -10.82 5.19
N TYR A 163 -17.13 -9.49 5.17
CA TYR A 163 -17.38 -8.66 6.33
C TYR A 163 -18.83 -8.76 6.82
N TRP A 164 -19.79 -8.61 5.91
CA TRP A 164 -21.21 -8.76 6.20
C TRP A 164 -21.51 -10.12 6.83
N VAL A 165 -20.94 -11.21 6.28
CA VAL A 165 -21.16 -12.57 6.81
C VAL A 165 -20.75 -12.64 8.28
N PHE A 166 -19.59 -12.11 8.65
CA PHE A 166 -19.13 -12.18 10.05
C PHE A 166 -19.84 -11.19 10.98
N CYS A 167 -20.16 -9.97 10.53
CA CYS A 167 -21.03 -9.06 11.27
C CYS A 167 -22.38 -9.72 11.56
N ARG A 168 -23.03 -10.30 10.54
CA ARG A 168 -24.30 -11.00 10.66
C ARG A 168 -24.20 -12.16 11.65
N LEU A 169 -23.19 -13.03 11.51
CA LEU A 169 -23.01 -14.18 12.41
C LEU A 169 -22.79 -13.73 13.86
N THR A 170 -22.04 -12.65 14.07
CA THR A 170 -21.84 -12.04 15.39
C THR A 170 -23.17 -11.54 15.96
N LEU A 171 -23.94 -10.79 15.17
CA LEU A 171 -25.23 -10.22 15.59
C LEU A 171 -26.28 -11.29 15.84
N VAL A 172 -26.45 -12.25 14.94
CA VAL A 172 -27.41 -13.35 15.09
C VAL A 172 -27.09 -14.17 16.34
N SER A 173 -25.82 -14.55 16.53
CA SER A 173 -25.40 -15.28 17.73
C SER A 173 -25.58 -14.43 18.99
N GLY A 174 -25.33 -13.12 18.90
CA GLY A 174 -25.47 -12.18 20.00
C GLY A 174 -26.92 -11.98 20.43
N PHE A 175 -27.82 -11.79 19.48
CA PHE A 175 -29.26 -11.68 19.72
C PHE A 175 -29.84 -12.99 20.25
N ALA A 176 -29.44 -14.14 19.69
CA ALA A 176 -29.84 -15.44 20.21
C ALA A 176 -29.37 -15.64 21.66
N PHE A 177 -28.10 -15.35 21.95
CA PHE A 177 -27.57 -15.41 23.31
C PHE A 177 -28.28 -14.44 24.27
N ALA A 178 -28.57 -13.21 23.83
CA ALA A 178 -29.29 -12.22 24.64
C ALA A 178 -30.74 -12.64 24.93
N LYS A 179 -31.39 -13.33 24.00
CA LYS A 179 -32.71 -13.96 24.20
C LYS A 179 -32.62 -15.12 25.19
N ASP A 180 -31.66 -16.03 25.00
CA ASP A 180 -31.47 -17.21 25.87
C ASP A 180 -31.11 -16.83 27.32
N THR A 181 -30.52 -15.64 27.52
CA THR A 181 -30.17 -15.09 28.83
C THR A 181 -31.20 -14.13 29.40
N HIS A 182 -32.34 -13.93 28.72
CA HIS A 182 -33.39 -12.98 29.09
C HIS A 182 -32.93 -11.52 29.22
N LEU A 183 -31.77 -11.17 28.65
CA LEU A 183 -31.24 -9.79 28.68
C LEU A 183 -32.16 -8.82 27.94
N ILE A 184 -32.74 -9.27 26.81
CA ILE A 184 -33.68 -8.45 26.03
C ILE A 184 -34.98 -8.23 26.81
N ASP A 185 -35.52 -9.26 27.44
CA ASP A 185 -36.75 -9.15 28.26
C ASP A 185 -36.56 -8.17 29.44
N HIS A 186 -35.37 -8.15 30.04
CA HIS A 186 -35.02 -7.19 31.08
C HIS A 186 -34.91 -5.75 30.55
N LEU A 187 -34.29 -5.56 29.37
CA LEU A 187 -34.20 -4.25 28.73
C LEU A 187 -35.57 -3.71 28.31
N ASP A 188 -36.42 -4.57 27.74
CA ASP A 188 -37.78 -4.24 27.34
C ASP A 188 -38.66 -3.86 28.53
N SER A 189 -38.50 -4.55 29.66
CA SER A 189 -39.18 -4.21 30.92
C SER A 189 -38.78 -2.82 31.46
N ILE A 190 -37.51 -2.43 31.28
CA ILE A 190 -37.00 -1.11 31.72
C ILE A 190 -37.43 0.00 30.74
N LEU A 191 -37.41 -0.27 29.45
CA LEU A 191 -37.69 0.71 28.39
C LEU A 191 -39.17 0.81 28.01
N GLY A 192 -40.01 -0.14 28.46
CA GLY A 192 -41.43 -0.23 28.11
C GLY A 192 -41.65 -0.62 26.64
N THR A 193 -40.68 -1.31 26.04
CA THR A 193 -40.69 -1.74 24.63
C THR A 193 -40.97 -3.24 24.49
N HIS A 194 -41.23 -3.70 23.27
CA HIS A 194 -41.32 -5.13 22.95
C HIS A 194 -40.46 -5.41 21.71
N THR A 195 -39.30 -5.98 21.93
CA THR A 195 -38.31 -6.26 20.88
C THR A 195 -38.51 -7.68 20.35
N ASP A 196 -38.91 -7.81 19.09
CA ASP A 196 -39.02 -9.11 18.42
C ASP A 196 -37.65 -9.57 17.92
N VAL A 197 -36.96 -10.35 18.76
CA VAL A 197 -35.63 -10.88 18.45
C VAL A 197 -35.63 -11.81 17.23
N ASP A 198 -36.70 -12.59 17.04
CA ASP A 198 -36.78 -13.54 15.93
C ASP A 198 -36.94 -12.80 14.59
N GLN A 199 -37.76 -11.75 14.56
CA GLN A 199 -37.89 -10.87 13.40
C GLN A 199 -36.55 -10.21 13.02
N ILE A 200 -35.78 -9.75 14.01
CA ILE A 200 -34.45 -9.17 13.79
C ILE A 200 -33.51 -10.21 13.18
N ILE A 201 -33.47 -11.42 13.72
CA ILE A 201 -32.64 -12.52 13.21
C ILE A 201 -33.03 -12.89 11.77
N ASP A 202 -34.32 -12.97 11.47
CA ASP A 202 -34.82 -13.25 10.12
C ASP A 202 -34.41 -12.17 9.12
N PHE A 203 -34.52 -10.89 9.51
CA PHE A 203 -34.06 -9.78 8.68
C PHE A 203 -32.56 -9.87 8.38
N LEU A 204 -31.74 -10.17 9.40
CA LEU A 204 -30.29 -10.34 9.25
C LEU A 204 -29.93 -11.53 8.34
N ASN A 205 -30.75 -12.58 8.32
CA ASN A 205 -30.54 -13.78 7.50
C ASN A 205 -31.07 -13.66 6.07
N ALA A 206 -31.99 -12.73 5.78
CA ALA A 206 -32.60 -12.58 4.46
C ALA A 206 -31.59 -12.48 3.28
N PRO A 207 -30.45 -11.78 3.39
CA PRO A 207 -29.47 -11.69 2.30
C PRO A 207 -28.66 -12.97 2.05
N ASN A 208 -28.76 -14.00 2.91
CA ASN A 208 -27.84 -15.15 2.90
C ASN A 208 -27.81 -15.90 1.56
N GLY A 209 -28.96 -16.03 0.90
CA GLY A 209 -29.04 -16.64 -0.43
C GLY A 209 -28.16 -15.90 -1.44
N VAL A 210 -28.30 -14.58 -1.52
CA VAL A 210 -27.51 -13.73 -2.43
C VAL A 210 -26.02 -13.78 -2.08
N LEU A 211 -25.68 -13.74 -0.79
CA LEU A 211 -24.28 -13.81 -0.33
C LEU A 211 -23.59 -15.13 -0.71
N LYS A 212 -24.33 -16.25 -0.70
CA LYS A 212 -23.81 -17.54 -1.17
C LYS A 212 -23.48 -17.50 -2.67
N TYR A 213 -24.34 -16.94 -3.51
CA TYR A 213 -24.02 -16.77 -4.93
C TYR A 213 -22.82 -15.85 -5.16
N PHE A 214 -22.78 -14.70 -4.48
CA PHE A 214 -21.64 -13.78 -4.59
C PHE A 214 -20.34 -14.37 -4.08
N SER A 215 -20.38 -15.31 -3.12
CA SER A 215 -19.18 -16.01 -2.64
C SER A 215 -18.47 -16.81 -3.73
N VAL A 216 -19.17 -17.23 -4.79
CA VAL A 216 -18.57 -17.93 -5.94
C VAL A 216 -18.39 -16.95 -7.09
N GLY A 217 -19.46 -16.19 -7.41
CA GLY A 217 -19.50 -15.31 -8.56
C GLY A 217 -18.42 -14.21 -8.55
N LEU A 218 -18.11 -13.62 -7.39
CA LEU A 218 -17.09 -12.58 -7.31
C LEU A 218 -15.67 -13.13 -7.57
N PHE A 219 -15.34 -14.32 -7.06
CA PHE A 219 -14.06 -14.95 -7.37
C PHE A 219 -13.97 -15.40 -8.82
N LEU A 220 -15.03 -15.99 -9.39
CA LEU A 220 -15.05 -16.36 -10.81
C LEU A 220 -14.96 -15.13 -11.73
N MET A 221 -15.61 -14.03 -11.38
CA MET A 221 -15.51 -12.79 -12.13
C MET A 221 -14.09 -12.23 -12.07
N ARG A 222 -13.46 -12.21 -10.90
CA ARG A 222 -12.06 -11.78 -10.76
C ARG A 222 -11.11 -12.67 -11.55
N PHE A 223 -11.29 -13.99 -11.46
CA PHE A 223 -10.54 -14.97 -12.25
C PHE A 223 -10.70 -14.73 -13.76
N ALA A 224 -11.94 -14.53 -14.23
CA ALA A 224 -12.24 -14.29 -15.63
C ALA A 224 -11.62 -12.98 -16.14
N ILE A 225 -11.59 -11.92 -15.33
CA ILE A 225 -10.93 -10.65 -15.68
C ILE A 225 -9.41 -10.85 -15.77
N ASP A 226 -8.79 -11.47 -14.76
CA ASP A 226 -7.34 -11.72 -14.77
C ASP A 226 -6.93 -12.68 -15.91
N ALA A 227 -7.79 -13.66 -16.26
CA ALA A 227 -7.59 -14.57 -17.38
C ALA A 227 -7.80 -13.86 -18.72
N GLY A 228 -8.78 -12.95 -18.81
CA GLY A 228 -9.00 -12.07 -19.94
C GLY A 228 -7.75 -11.24 -20.23
N TYR A 229 -7.15 -10.62 -19.21
CA TYR A 229 -5.89 -9.90 -19.34
C TYR A 229 -4.74 -10.79 -19.81
N LEU A 230 -4.61 -11.99 -19.25
CA LEU A 230 -3.59 -12.95 -19.68
C LEU A 230 -3.74 -13.27 -21.17
N ILE A 231 -4.97 -13.52 -21.65
CA ILE A 231 -5.26 -13.81 -23.05
C ILE A 231 -5.04 -12.59 -23.93
N GLU A 232 -5.52 -11.42 -23.52
CA GLU A 232 -5.37 -10.14 -24.23
C GLU A 232 -3.90 -9.84 -24.51
N HIS A 233 -3.07 -9.76 -23.47
CA HIS A 233 -1.66 -9.40 -23.64
C HIS A 233 -0.80 -10.54 -24.23
N THR A 234 -1.25 -11.79 -24.20
CA THR A 234 -0.52 -12.91 -24.81
C THR A 234 -0.86 -13.07 -26.30
N CYS A 235 -2.16 -13.17 -26.61
CA CYS A 235 -2.69 -13.59 -27.91
C CYS A 235 -3.18 -12.42 -28.77
N PHE A 236 -3.55 -11.29 -28.16
CA PHE A 236 -4.03 -10.09 -28.86
C PHE A 236 -3.24 -8.85 -28.44
N PRO A 237 -1.89 -8.91 -28.49
CA PRO A 237 -1.05 -7.78 -28.07
C PRO A 237 -1.34 -6.54 -28.91
N THR A 238 -1.15 -5.36 -28.33
CA THR A 238 -1.17 -4.11 -29.10
C THR A 238 0.01 -4.04 -30.06
N ALA A 239 -0.09 -3.20 -31.09
CA ALA A 239 1.02 -2.97 -32.02
C ALA A 239 2.31 -2.49 -31.33
N GLU A 240 2.20 -1.81 -30.18
CA GLU A 240 3.34 -1.37 -29.37
C GLU A 240 3.92 -2.52 -28.53
N GLU A 241 3.11 -3.51 -28.13
CA GLU A 241 3.58 -4.73 -27.44
C GLU A 241 4.27 -5.73 -28.40
N GLU A 242 3.85 -5.76 -29.66
CA GLU A 242 4.52 -6.53 -30.74
C GLU A 242 5.79 -5.86 -31.25
N LYS A 243 5.94 -4.55 -30.98
CA LYS A 243 7.07 -3.76 -31.46
C LYS A 243 8.39 -4.36 -30.98
N ASN A 244 9.33 -4.50 -31.92
CA ASN A 244 10.68 -5.01 -31.69
C ASN A 244 10.76 -6.49 -31.24
N GLY A 245 9.78 -7.32 -31.57
CA GLY A 245 9.94 -8.78 -31.61
C GLY A 245 9.69 -9.53 -30.29
N THR A 246 8.97 -8.94 -29.34
CA THR A 246 8.53 -9.63 -28.12
C THR A 246 7.74 -10.90 -28.49
N THR A 247 8.14 -12.07 -27.98
CA THR A 247 7.42 -13.32 -28.28
C THR A 247 6.15 -13.44 -27.44
N ALA A 248 5.17 -14.20 -27.93
CA ALA A 248 3.97 -14.52 -27.15
C ALA A 248 4.32 -15.28 -25.85
N TYR A 249 5.38 -16.07 -25.86
CA TYR A 249 5.85 -16.79 -24.68
C TYR A 249 6.40 -15.84 -23.60
N ASP A 250 7.15 -14.81 -24.00
CA ASP A 250 7.68 -13.83 -23.05
C ASP A 250 6.56 -13.03 -22.38
N ARG A 251 5.55 -12.60 -23.17
CA ARG A 251 4.35 -11.95 -22.65
C ARG A 251 3.56 -12.88 -21.74
N PHE A 252 3.30 -14.12 -22.15
CA PHE A 252 2.62 -15.11 -21.31
C PHE A 252 3.32 -15.31 -19.96
N LYS A 253 4.64 -15.49 -19.97
CA LYS A 253 5.42 -15.69 -18.75
C LYS A 253 5.34 -14.47 -17.83
N PHE A 254 5.45 -13.26 -18.38
CA PHE A 254 5.29 -12.01 -17.63
C PHE A 254 3.89 -11.90 -17.01
N GLU A 255 2.84 -12.12 -17.81
CA GLU A 255 1.45 -12.05 -17.38
C GLU A 255 1.11 -13.07 -16.30
N LEU A 256 1.60 -14.32 -16.45
CA LEU A 256 1.42 -15.38 -15.49
C LEU A 256 2.16 -15.08 -14.19
N TYR A 257 3.42 -14.64 -14.25
CA TYR A 257 4.18 -14.24 -13.06
C TYR A 257 3.48 -13.12 -12.30
N LYS A 258 2.88 -12.16 -13.00
CA LYS A 258 2.14 -11.05 -12.38
C LYS A 258 0.86 -11.49 -11.67
N ARG A 259 0.20 -12.57 -12.12
CA ARG A 259 -1.16 -12.95 -11.66
C ARG A 259 -1.29 -14.30 -10.99
N HIS A 260 -0.26 -15.15 -11.01
CA HIS A 260 -0.34 -16.54 -10.52
C HIS A 260 -0.93 -16.66 -9.10
N CYS A 261 -0.55 -15.79 -8.17
CA CYS A 261 -1.12 -15.80 -6.82
C CYS A 261 -2.62 -15.45 -6.81
N ASN A 262 -3.06 -14.53 -7.69
CA ASN A 262 -4.48 -14.18 -7.80
C ASN A 262 -5.28 -15.33 -8.42
N PHE A 263 -4.75 -15.95 -9.50
CA PHE A 263 -5.37 -17.13 -10.09
C PHE A 263 -5.53 -18.27 -9.10
N ALA A 264 -4.47 -18.58 -8.35
CA ALA A 264 -4.50 -19.60 -7.31
C ALA A 264 -5.56 -19.26 -6.26
N ASN A 265 -5.57 -18.03 -5.75
CA ASN A 265 -6.54 -17.57 -4.77
C ASN A 265 -7.99 -17.69 -5.29
N ASP A 266 -8.25 -17.21 -6.51
CA ASP A 266 -9.60 -17.15 -7.06
C ASP A 266 -10.15 -18.53 -7.38
N LEU A 267 -9.32 -19.37 -7.99
CA LEU A 267 -9.74 -20.73 -8.34
C LEU A 267 -10.00 -21.55 -7.08
N VAL A 268 -9.12 -21.46 -6.07
CA VAL A 268 -9.30 -22.12 -4.78
C VAL A 268 -10.60 -21.64 -4.14
N TRP A 269 -10.78 -20.34 -3.93
CA TRP A 269 -11.95 -19.84 -3.21
C TRP A 269 -13.26 -20.00 -3.99
N ALA A 270 -13.27 -19.87 -5.32
CA ALA A 270 -14.45 -20.16 -6.12
C ALA A 270 -14.87 -21.62 -5.97
N THR A 271 -13.90 -22.54 -6.03
CA THR A 271 -14.15 -23.99 -5.88
C THR A 271 -14.63 -24.31 -4.48
N ILE A 272 -13.93 -23.83 -3.45
CA ILE A 272 -14.25 -24.13 -2.06
C ILE A 272 -15.60 -23.54 -1.68
N ASN A 273 -15.88 -22.28 -2.03
CA ASN A 273 -17.19 -21.69 -1.76
C ASN A 273 -18.31 -22.40 -2.53
N PHE A 274 -18.05 -22.91 -3.73
CA PHE A 274 -19.02 -23.74 -4.44
C PHE A 274 -19.31 -25.03 -3.65
N LEU A 275 -18.26 -25.74 -3.23
CA LEU A 275 -18.39 -26.97 -2.46
C LEU A 275 -19.09 -26.78 -1.12
N THR A 276 -18.77 -25.70 -0.39
CA THR A 276 -19.22 -25.49 0.98
C THR A 276 -20.53 -24.71 1.09
N ASN A 277 -20.78 -23.71 0.23
CA ASN A 277 -22.01 -22.91 0.29
C ASN A 277 -23.18 -23.53 -0.50
N PHE A 278 -22.88 -24.35 -1.51
CA PHE A 278 -23.85 -25.14 -2.28
C PHE A 278 -23.77 -26.62 -1.91
N ASN A 279 -23.54 -26.90 -0.63
CA ASN A 279 -23.39 -28.24 -0.10
C ASN A 279 -24.62 -29.14 -0.29
N HIS A 280 -25.81 -28.56 -0.42
CA HIS A 280 -27.03 -29.26 -0.85
C HIS A 280 -26.94 -29.84 -2.28
N ILE A 281 -26.14 -29.24 -3.17
CA ILE A 281 -25.87 -29.73 -4.53
C ILE A 281 -24.72 -30.74 -4.51
N THR A 282 -23.69 -30.48 -3.72
CA THR A 282 -22.48 -31.32 -3.66
C THR A 282 -22.60 -32.49 -2.69
N HIS A 283 -23.71 -32.56 -1.96
CA HIS A 283 -24.01 -33.57 -0.94
C HIS A 283 -22.97 -33.66 0.19
N ILE A 284 -22.34 -32.53 0.54
CA ILE A 284 -21.40 -32.43 1.66
C ILE A 284 -22.16 -32.03 2.94
N PRO A 285 -22.00 -32.75 4.07
CA PRO A 285 -22.62 -32.35 5.35
C PRO A 285 -22.13 -30.98 5.84
N ASP A 286 -22.99 -30.20 6.51
CA ASP A 286 -22.65 -28.87 7.05
C ASP A 286 -21.37 -28.86 7.92
N PRO A 287 -21.15 -29.80 8.86
CA PRO A 287 -19.93 -29.81 9.67
C PRO A 287 -18.67 -30.01 8.80
N THR A 288 -18.77 -30.85 7.77
CA THR A 288 -17.67 -31.09 6.83
C THR A 288 -17.38 -29.85 6.00
N ALA A 289 -18.42 -29.12 5.55
CA ALA A 289 -18.27 -27.85 4.86
C ALA A 289 -17.56 -26.79 5.74
N GLY A 290 -17.86 -26.77 7.04
CA GLY A 290 -17.16 -25.95 8.02
C GLY A 290 -15.67 -26.31 8.12
N VAL A 291 -15.34 -27.58 8.28
CA VAL A 291 -13.93 -28.04 8.35
C VAL A 291 -13.16 -27.71 7.07
N ILE A 292 -13.76 -27.92 5.90
CA ILE A 292 -13.15 -27.55 4.61
C ILE A 292 -12.84 -26.05 4.59
N THR A 293 -13.81 -25.21 4.97
CA THR A 293 -13.62 -23.75 5.02
C THR A 293 -12.48 -23.37 5.96
N PHE A 294 -12.41 -23.98 7.16
CA PHE A 294 -11.32 -23.74 8.11
C PHE A 294 -9.94 -24.08 7.53
N VAL A 295 -9.78 -25.23 6.87
CA VAL A 295 -8.51 -25.62 6.24
C VAL A 295 -8.08 -24.60 5.19
N PHE A 296 -9.01 -24.10 4.38
CA PHE A 296 -8.71 -23.13 3.32
C PHE A 296 -8.55 -21.69 3.82
N LEU A 297 -9.06 -21.34 5.00
CA LEU A 297 -8.64 -20.11 5.69
C LEU A 297 -7.14 -20.18 6.06
N GLY A 298 -6.61 -21.36 6.37
CA GLY A 298 -5.17 -21.58 6.53
C GLY A 298 -4.37 -21.35 5.24
N PHE A 299 -4.97 -21.63 4.08
CA PHE A 299 -4.36 -21.30 2.80
C PHE A 299 -4.16 -19.79 2.61
N ASP A 300 -5.05 -18.93 3.12
CA ASP A 300 -4.89 -17.46 3.02
C ASP A 300 -3.68 -16.95 3.78
N VAL A 301 -3.41 -17.53 4.97
CA VAL A 301 -2.20 -17.24 5.74
C VAL A 301 -0.96 -17.61 4.93
N CYS A 302 -0.93 -18.84 4.42
CA CYS A 302 0.19 -19.35 3.61
C CYS A 302 0.40 -18.52 2.33
N MET A 303 -0.68 -18.17 1.63
CA MET A 303 -0.64 -17.37 0.40
C MET A 303 -0.12 -15.95 0.68
N THR A 304 -0.51 -15.34 1.80
CA THR A 304 -0.02 -14.02 2.20
C THR A 304 1.48 -14.05 2.53
N LEU A 305 1.92 -15.06 3.28
CA LEU A 305 3.34 -15.25 3.58
C LEU A 305 4.17 -15.58 2.33
N TYR A 306 3.61 -16.34 1.39
CA TYR A 306 4.24 -16.61 0.10
C TYR A 306 4.40 -15.32 -0.74
N LYS A 307 3.38 -14.45 -0.79
CA LYS A 307 3.49 -13.13 -1.42
C LYS A 307 4.56 -12.26 -0.74
N CYS A 308 4.67 -12.32 0.58
CA CYS A 308 5.75 -11.65 1.33
C CYS A 308 7.12 -12.19 0.92
N HIS A 309 7.27 -13.52 0.81
CA HIS A 309 8.50 -14.14 0.36
C HIS A 309 8.91 -13.71 -1.05
N LEU A 310 7.98 -13.68 -2.00
CA LEU A 310 8.23 -13.19 -3.35
C LEU A 310 8.68 -11.72 -3.36
N ALA A 311 7.99 -10.86 -2.60
CA ALA A 311 8.38 -9.46 -2.46
C ALA A 311 9.76 -9.30 -1.81
N LYS A 312 10.13 -10.18 -0.86
CA LYS A 312 11.47 -10.21 -0.24
C LYS A 312 12.55 -10.53 -1.26
N GLN A 313 12.31 -11.49 -2.15
CA GLN A 313 13.26 -11.82 -3.21
C GLN A 313 13.49 -10.64 -4.16
N GLU A 314 12.42 -9.91 -4.53
CA GLU A 314 12.52 -8.70 -5.35
C GLU A 314 13.32 -7.60 -4.65
N TYR A 315 13.07 -7.37 -3.36
CA TYR A 315 13.82 -6.43 -2.53
C TYR A 315 15.30 -6.80 -2.47
N LEU A 316 15.64 -8.04 -2.12
CA LEU A 316 17.03 -8.50 -2.01
C LEU A 316 17.77 -8.39 -3.33
N ALA A 317 17.11 -8.70 -4.45
CA ALA A 317 17.71 -8.55 -5.77
C ALA A 317 18.03 -7.08 -6.09
N LYS A 318 17.12 -6.14 -5.77
CA LYS A 318 17.34 -4.71 -6.01
C LYS A 318 18.39 -4.12 -5.04
N LYS A 319 18.40 -4.57 -3.78
CA LYS A 319 19.43 -4.19 -2.80
C LYS A 319 20.83 -4.61 -3.27
N ALA A 320 20.98 -5.86 -3.69
CA ALA A 320 22.24 -6.36 -4.22
C ALA A 320 22.68 -5.59 -5.49
N GLN A 321 21.73 -5.21 -6.36
CA GLN A 321 22.02 -4.35 -7.52
C GLN A 321 22.60 -2.99 -7.09
N TYR A 322 21.99 -2.30 -6.12
CA TYR A 322 22.50 -1.01 -5.65
C TYR A 322 23.84 -1.11 -4.94
N GLU A 323 24.03 -2.14 -4.12
CA GLU A 323 25.32 -2.39 -3.46
C GLU A 323 26.43 -2.62 -4.49
N GLN A 324 26.15 -3.43 -5.52
CA GLN A 324 27.09 -3.68 -6.62
C GLN A 324 27.35 -2.43 -7.47
N GLU A 325 26.33 -1.65 -7.84
CA GLU A 325 26.51 -0.40 -8.58
C GLU A 325 27.36 0.59 -7.79
N MET A 326 27.14 0.69 -6.47
CA MET A 326 27.91 1.57 -5.59
C MET A 326 29.38 1.11 -5.49
N GLU A 327 29.63 -0.20 -5.35
CA GLU A 327 30.97 -0.76 -5.39
C GLU A 327 31.67 -0.45 -6.72
N ASP A 328 30.95 -0.59 -7.85
CA ASP A 328 31.47 -0.28 -9.17
C ASP A 328 31.88 1.20 -9.29
N TYR A 329 31.06 2.14 -8.83
CA TYR A 329 31.41 3.57 -8.86
C TYR A 329 32.65 3.91 -8.03
N LEU A 330 32.81 3.27 -6.86
CA LEU A 330 33.89 3.56 -5.91
C LEU A 330 35.20 2.86 -6.28
N ASN A 331 35.15 1.58 -6.65
CA ASN A 331 36.32 0.71 -6.77
C ASN A 331 36.71 0.39 -8.21
N HIS A 332 35.84 0.65 -9.18
CA HIS A 332 36.05 0.30 -10.60
C HIS A 332 35.93 1.51 -11.55
N PRO A 333 36.81 2.54 -11.42
CA PRO A 333 36.84 3.71 -12.31
C PRO A 333 36.83 3.38 -13.80
N GLU A 334 37.49 2.29 -14.18
CA GLU A 334 37.63 1.81 -15.54
C GLU A 334 36.30 1.51 -16.23
N LYS A 335 35.24 1.22 -15.46
CA LYS A 335 33.89 0.96 -15.98
C LYS A 335 33.15 2.24 -16.38
N PHE A 336 33.63 3.42 -15.98
CA PHE A 336 32.96 4.70 -16.19
C PHE A 336 33.87 5.73 -16.88
N PRO A 337 34.34 5.44 -18.11
CA PRO A 337 35.22 6.35 -18.84
C PRO A 337 34.52 7.70 -19.07
N GLY A 338 35.19 8.79 -18.68
CA GLY A 338 34.67 10.16 -18.84
C GLY A 338 33.92 10.71 -17.62
N MET A 339 33.77 9.93 -16.53
CA MET A 339 33.34 10.47 -15.24
C MET A 339 34.53 10.89 -14.38
N THR A 340 34.43 12.08 -13.78
CA THR A 340 35.36 12.52 -12.73
C THR A 340 35.10 11.79 -11.41
N ASP A 341 36.10 11.72 -10.53
CA ASP A 341 35.96 11.12 -9.20
C ASP A 341 34.82 11.78 -8.39
N LYS A 342 34.67 13.10 -8.49
CA LYS A 342 33.58 13.83 -7.85
C LYS A 342 32.21 13.38 -8.34
N GLN A 343 32.05 13.14 -9.64
CA GLN A 343 30.79 12.62 -10.20
C GLN A 343 30.52 11.19 -9.72
N ARG A 344 31.53 10.31 -9.71
CA ARG A 344 31.36 8.93 -9.21
C ARG A 344 30.97 8.90 -7.73
N ILE A 345 31.58 9.75 -6.91
CA ILE A 345 31.21 9.91 -5.48
C ILE A 345 29.76 10.42 -5.36
N ALA A 346 29.34 11.39 -6.18
CA ALA A 346 27.96 11.87 -6.18
C ALA A 346 26.94 10.78 -6.58
N HIS A 347 27.29 9.93 -7.54
CA HIS A 347 26.48 8.76 -7.93
C HIS A 347 26.38 7.73 -6.80
N ALA A 348 27.50 7.39 -6.15
CA ALA A 348 27.50 6.51 -4.98
C ALA A 348 26.65 7.08 -3.83
N ALA A 349 26.74 8.39 -3.58
CA ALA A 349 25.93 9.06 -2.56
C ALA A 349 24.42 9.05 -2.91
N MET A 350 24.05 9.17 -4.19
CA MET A 350 22.67 9.03 -4.64
C MET A 350 22.16 7.60 -4.43
N LEU A 351 22.96 6.60 -4.80
CA LEU A 351 22.64 5.18 -4.61
C LEU A 351 22.44 4.83 -3.13
N GLN A 352 23.28 5.34 -2.24
CA GLN A 352 23.12 5.16 -0.80
C GLN A 352 21.76 5.69 -0.31
N LYS A 353 21.32 6.85 -0.82
CA LYS A 353 20.01 7.42 -0.49
C LYS A 353 18.86 6.60 -1.10
N GLN A 354 18.99 6.13 -2.34
CA GLN A 354 18.01 5.23 -2.97
C GLN A 354 17.90 3.90 -2.21
N LEU A 355 19.00 3.37 -1.69
CA LEU A 355 19.03 2.17 -0.87
C LEU A 355 18.32 2.37 0.47
N LYS A 356 18.48 3.53 1.11
CA LYS A 356 17.70 3.92 2.28
C LYS A 356 16.19 3.95 1.99
N GLU A 357 15.77 4.58 0.88
CA GLU A 357 14.36 4.55 0.47
C GLU A 357 13.86 3.15 0.13
N LEU A 358 14.68 2.30 -0.49
CA LEU A 358 14.36 0.90 -0.75
C LEU A 358 14.12 0.14 0.55
N GLU A 359 14.94 0.37 1.58
CA GLU A 359 14.82 -0.27 2.89
C GLU A 359 13.57 0.19 3.65
N ILE A 360 13.26 1.49 3.67
CA ILE A 360 12.00 2.02 4.23
C ILE A 360 10.80 1.37 3.56
N ASN A 361 10.80 1.33 2.22
CA ASN A 361 9.70 0.72 1.44
C ASN A 361 9.56 -0.77 1.73
N TRP A 362 10.68 -1.50 1.84
CA TRP A 362 10.66 -2.93 2.19
C TRP A 362 10.13 -3.16 3.60
N ARG A 363 10.67 -2.48 4.63
CA ARG A 363 10.23 -2.63 6.02
C ARG A 363 8.72 -2.31 6.17
N THR A 364 8.25 -1.28 5.47
CA THR A 364 6.83 -0.92 5.42
C THR A 364 5.98 -2.04 4.80
N LYS A 365 6.41 -2.56 3.64
CA LYS A 365 5.70 -3.61 2.92
C LYS A 365 5.70 -4.94 3.69
N GLU A 366 6.82 -5.31 4.30
CA GLU A 366 6.96 -6.51 5.13
C GLU A 366 6.03 -6.45 6.34
N SER A 367 6.03 -5.35 7.08
CA SER A 367 5.12 -5.14 8.20
C SER A 367 3.64 -5.18 7.75
N THR A 368 3.32 -4.58 6.61
CA THR A 368 1.96 -4.64 6.02
C THR A 368 1.56 -6.09 5.69
N PHE A 369 2.47 -6.90 5.13
CA PHE A 369 2.19 -8.33 4.91
C PHE A 369 1.95 -9.09 6.20
N TYR A 370 2.73 -8.84 7.26
CA TYR A 370 2.50 -9.50 8.55
C TYR A 370 1.19 -9.07 9.20
N PHE A 371 0.80 -7.80 9.07
CA PHE A 371 -0.52 -7.34 9.52
C PHE A 371 -1.67 -8.04 8.80
N VAL A 372 -1.58 -8.17 7.47
CA VAL A 372 -2.55 -8.91 6.65
C VAL A 372 -2.54 -10.41 6.95
N ALA A 373 -1.38 -11.00 7.22
CA ALA A 373 -1.26 -12.40 7.63
C ALA A 373 -1.85 -12.65 9.02
N ALA A 374 -1.67 -11.70 9.95
CA ALA A 374 -2.29 -11.74 11.27
C ALA A 374 -3.81 -11.63 11.16
N ALA A 375 -4.33 -10.77 10.28
CA ALA A 375 -5.76 -10.72 9.96
C ALA A 375 -6.26 -12.08 9.45
N ALA A 376 -5.56 -12.69 8.48
CA ALA A 376 -5.89 -14.03 7.97
C ALA A 376 -5.91 -15.09 9.08
N ALA A 377 -4.91 -15.05 9.98
CA ALA A 377 -4.79 -15.99 11.08
C ALA A 377 -5.91 -15.79 12.13
N LEU A 378 -6.28 -14.55 12.45
CA LEU A 378 -7.41 -14.24 13.33
C LEU A 378 -8.73 -14.73 12.73
N LEU A 379 -8.92 -14.55 11.42
CA LEU A 379 -10.08 -15.07 10.70
C LEU A 379 -10.16 -16.60 10.81
N MET A 380 -9.04 -17.28 10.54
CA MET A 380 -8.92 -18.74 10.64
C MET A 380 -9.17 -19.24 12.07
N MET A 381 -8.54 -18.61 13.07
CA MET A 381 -8.67 -19.02 14.48
C MET A 381 -10.05 -18.72 15.04
N GLY A 382 -10.63 -17.55 14.75
CA GLY A 382 -11.98 -17.21 15.17
C GLY A 382 -13.00 -18.16 14.57
N PHE A 383 -12.93 -18.42 13.26
CA PHE A 383 -13.82 -19.38 12.61
C PHE A 383 -13.60 -20.81 13.13
N GLY A 384 -12.34 -21.26 13.23
CA GLY A 384 -12.01 -22.58 13.75
C GLY A 384 -12.48 -22.81 15.19
N ALA A 385 -12.28 -21.82 16.06
CA ALA A 385 -12.78 -21.86 17.43
C ALA A 385 -14.31 -21.98 17.49
N SER A 386 -15.04 -21.29 16.60
CA SER A 386 -16.51 -21.43 16.53
C SER A 386 -16.98 -22.84 16.14
N LEU A 387 -16.15 -23.63 15.47
CA LEU A 387 -16.45 -25.04 15.14
C LEU A 387 -16.15 -25.99 16.29
N LEU A 388 -15.19 -25.66 17.15
CA LEU A 388 -14.73 -26.51 18.25
C LEU A 388 -15.51 -26.28 19.54
N PHE A 389 -15.97 -25.06 19.78
CA PHE A 389 -16.67 -24.68 21.01
C PHE A 389 -18.17 -24.48 20.76
N THR A 390 -19.00 -25.13 21.56
CA THR A 390 -20.47 -25.12 21.41
C THR A 390 -21.19 -24.14 22.33
N GLY A 391 -20.45 -23.36 23.13
CA GLY A 391 -21.03 -22.37 24.04
C GLY A 391 -21.57 -21.16 23.28
N PRO A 392 -22.83 -20.72 23.49
CA PRO A 392 -23.45 -19.66 22.68
C PRO A 392 -22.72 -18.31 22.82
N GLY A 393 -22.22 -17.96 24.01
CA GLY A 393 -21.37 -16.78 24.19
C GLY A 393 -20.00 -16.87 23.52
N ILE A 394 -19.47 -18.08 23.34
CA ILE A 394 -18.18 -18.30 22.65
C ILE A 394 -18.34 -18.04 21.15
N ALA A 395 -19.47 -18.44 20.56
CA ALA A 395 -19.75 -18.18 19.15
C ALA A 395 -19.75 -16.67 18.82
N VAL A 396 -20.36 -15.85 19.70
CA VAL A 396 -20.35 -14.39 19.58
C VAL A 396 -18.92 -13.85 19.56
N ALA A 397 -18.09 -14.25 20.53
CA ALA A 397 -16.70 -13.81 20.62
C ALA A 397 -15.90 -14.26 19.39
N CYS A 398 -16.07 -15.49 18.93
CA CYS A 398 -15.39 -16.05 17.77
C CYS A 398 -15.71 -15.30 16.47
N PHE A 399 -16.99 -15.00 16.20
CA PHE A 399 -17.39 -14.24 15.02
C PHE A 399 -17.03 -12.76 15.13
N PHE A 400 -16.99 -12.21 16.34
CA PHE A 400 -16.46 -10.85 16.55
C PHE A 400 -14.96 -10.78 16.24
N VAL A 401 -14.17 -11.79 16.62
CA VAL A 401 -12.76 -11.87 16.20
C VAL A 401 -12.62 -11.93 14.67
N CYS A 402 -13.50 -12.66 13.98
CA CYS A 402 -13.53 -12.67 12.51
C CYS A 402 -13.90 -11.29 11.93
N THR A 403 -14.81 -10.56 12.58
CA THR A 403 -15.20 -9.19 12.23
C THR A 403 -13.98 -8.25 12.34
N VAL A 404 -13.21 -8.35 13.44
CA VAL A 404 -11.95 -7.60 13.62
C VAL A 404 -10.93 -7.99 12.55
N ALA A 405 -10.80 -9.27 12.20
CA ALA A 405 -9.90 -9.70 11.13
C ALA A 405 -10.24 -9.04 9.78
N VAL A 406 -11.52 -8.99 9.40
CA VAL A 406 -11.93 -8.30 8.17
C VAL A 406 -11.71 -6.78 8.27
N ALA A 407 -11.94 -6.19 9.43
CA ALA A 407 -11.63 -4.78 9.70
C ALA A 407 -10.14 -4.47 9.50
N MET A 408 -9.25 -5.39 9.91
CA MET A 408 -7.82 -5.26 9.66
C MET A 408 -7.51 -5.27 8.16
N TYR A 409 -8.08 -6.17 7.37
CA TYR A 409 -7.93 -6.13 5.91
C TYR A 409 -8.35 -4.79 5.30
N LEU A 410 -9.48 -4.23 5.75
CA LEU A 410 -9.96 -2.92 5.31
C LEU A 410 -9.10 -1.74 5.78
N SER A 411 -8.25 -1.97 6.78
CA SER A 411 -7.38 -0.95 7.39
C SER A 411 -5.91 -1.09 6.99
N SER A 412 -5.58 -2.01 6.07
CA SER A 412 -4.18 -2.30 5.69
C SER A 412 -3.46 -1.09 5.13
N ASP A 413 -4.15 -0.24 4.37
CA ASP A 413 -3.55 0.95 3.75
C ASP A 413 -3.21 2.02 4.80
N ALA A 414 -4.10 2.22 5.78
CA ALA A 414 -3.86 3.14 6.89
C ALA A 414 -2.72 2.62 7.78
N TYR A 415 -2.67 1.31 8.03
CA TYR A 415 -1.56 0.66 8.73
C TYR A 415 -0.23 0.84 8.00
N SER A 416 -0.22 0.64 6.67
CA SER A 416 0.98 0.80 5.85
C SER A 416 1.54 2.22 5.94
N LYS A 417 0.68 3.24 5.90
CA LYS A 417 1.06 4.64 6.08
C LYS A 417 1.61 4.91 7.48
N TYR A 418 0.93 4.42 8.52
CA TYR A 418 1.41 4.50 9.89
C TYR A 418 2.83 3.92 10.03
N GLN A 419 3.07 2.74 9.45
CA GLN A 419 4.37 2.09 9.51
C GLN A 419 5.44 2.87 8.74
N GLU A 420 5.13 3.37 7.54
CA GLU A 420 6.03 4.22 6.76
C GLU A 420 6.48 5.45 7.57
N LYS A 421 5.52 6.12 8.23
CA LYS A 421 5.80 7.30 9.05
C LYS A 421 6.57 6.97 10.33
N SER A 422 6.29 5.83 10.95
CA SER A 422 7.04 5.34 12.11
C SER A 422 8.52 5.14 11.76
N ILE A 423 8.80 4.47 10.64
CA ILE A 423 10.19 4.22 10.20
C ILE A 423 10.89 5.54 9.84
N ARG A 424 10.18 6.47 9.20
CA ARG A 424 10.76 7.78 8.87
C ARG A 424 11.05 8.62 10.11
N LEU A 425 10.25 8.50 11.17
CA LEU A 425 10.52 9.13 12.45
C LEU A 425 11.77 8.53 13.12
N GLU A 426 11.93 7.20 13.09
CA GLU A 426 13.16 6.52 13.58
C GLU A 426 14.42 7.02 12.87
N GLU A 427 14.30 7.40 11.61
CA GLU A 427 15.41 7.82 10.76
C GLU A 427 15.56 9.34 10.60
N ALA A 428 14.71 10.13 11.28
CA ALA A 428 14.69 11.58 11.15
C ALA A 428 15.90 12.21 11.84
N THR A 429 16.49 13.21 11.19
CA THR A 429 17.51 14.05 11.82
C THR A 429 16.88 14.98 12.86
N GLU A 430 17.67 15.55 13.79
CA GLU A 430 17.16 16.52 14.79
C GLU A 430 16.35 17.65 14.16
N LYS A 431 16.72 18.09 12.95
CA LYS A 431 16.05 19.16 12.21
C LYS A 431 14.71 18.72 11.58
N GLU A 432 14.57 17.44 11.27
CA GLU A 432 13.38 16.87 10.62
C GLU A 432 12.44 16.20 11.64
N TYR A 433 12.91 15.99 12.87
CA TYR A 433 12.22 15.22 13.90
C TYR A 433 10.84 15.78 14.23
N ALA A 434 10.72 17.10 14.41
CA ALA A 434 9.43 17.73 14.74
C ALA A 434 8.37 17.50 13.64
N ALA A 435 8.73 17.71 12.37
CA ALA A 435 7.83 17.47 11.25
C ALA A 435 7.50 15.97 11.10
N ALA A 436 8.50 15.09 11.24
CA ALA A 436 8.30 13.65 11.18
C ALA A 436 7.39 13.13 12.31
N LEU A 437 7.48 13.72 13.50
CA LEU A 437 6.64 13.37 14.66
C LEU A 437 5.18 13.71 14.41
N VAL A 438 4.89 14.92 13.90
CA VAL A 438 3.52 15.32 13.53
C VAL A 438 2.93 14.41 12.45
N GLU A 439 3.71 14.09 11.40
CA GLU A 439 3.27 13.17 10.36
C GLU A 439 3.00 11.75 10.91
N TYR A 440 3.82 11.28 11.85
CA TYR A 440 3.64 10.00 12.52
C TYR A 440 2.39 9.97 13.38
N GLU A 441 2.16 10.98 14.23
CA GLU A 441 0.99 11.05 15.09
C GLU A 441 -0.31 11.12 14.28
N ALA A 442 -0.32 11.92 13.20
CA ALA A 442 -1.45 11.98 12.28
C ALA A 442 -1.73 10.61 11.64
N ALA A 443 -0.70 9.91 11.17
CA ALA A 443 -0.85 8.58 10.57
C ALA A 443 -1.28 7.51 11.59
N ARG A 444 -0.79 7.58 12.83
CA ARG A 444 -1.21 6.70 13.93
C ARG A 444 -2.68 6.88 14.26
N ASN A 445 -3.13 8.13 14.40
CA ASN A 445 -4.51 8.45 14.70
C ASN A 445 -5.45 8.04 13.55
N ASP A 446 -5.06 8.28 12.29
CA ASP A 446 -5.78 7.81 11.10
C ASP A 446 -5.91 6.28 11.07
N PHE A 447 -4.85 5.55 11.40
CA PHE A 447 -4.88 4.09 11.49
C PHE A 447 -5.81 3.60 12.60
N ILE A 448 -5.66 4.09 13.84
CA ILE A 448 -6.48 3.68 14.99
C ILE A 448 -7.96 3.98 14.70
N PHE A 449 -8.24 5.19 14.22
CA PHE A 449 -9.60 5.59 13.86
C PHE A 449 -10.18 4.69 12.77
N THR A 450 -9.43 4.45 11.69
CA THR A 450 -9.85 3.58 10.59
C THR A 450 -10.12 2.15 11.06
N LEU A 451 -9.28 1.59 11.93
CA LEU A 451 -9.46 0.24 12.47
C LEU A 451 -10.70 0.14 13.37
N ILE A 452 -10.89 1.09 14.29
CA ILE A 452 -12.08 1.13 15.17
C ILE A 452 -13.34 1.29 14.33
N LYS A 453 -13.31 2.23 13.39
CA LYS A 453 -14.40 2.48 12.44
C LYS A 453 -14.77 1.22 11.68
N ASN A 454 -13.80 0.58 11.05
CA ASN A 454 -13.99 -0.65 10.28
C ASN A 454 -14.30 -1.87 11.15
N THR A 455 -14.23 -1.78 12.48
CA THR A 455 -14.62 -2.87 13.39
C THR A 455 -16.06 -2.68 13.88
N VAL A 456 -16.39 -1.47 14.33
CA VAL A 456 -17.62 -1.17 15.08
C VAL A 456 -18.73 -0.65 14.19
N MET A 457 -18.45 0.34 13.31
CA MET A 457 -19.51 1.10 12.64
C MET A 457 -20.41 0.23 11.75
N PRO A 458 -19.89 -0.71 10.95
CA PRO A 458 -20.74 -1.56 10.12
C PRO A 458 -21.61 -2.50 10.94
N THR A 459 -21.06 -3.12 11.99
CA THR A 459 -21.85 -3.96 12.92
C THR A 459 -22.97 -3.16 13.57
N LEU A 460 -22.67 -1.93 14.01
CA LEU A 460 -23.63 -1.04 14.63
C LEU A 460 -24.70 -0.55 13.65
N LEU A 461 -24.32 -0.19 12.42
CA LEU A 461 -25.26 0.18 11.36
C LEU A 461 -26.17 -1.00 10.99
N ILE A 462 -25.63 -2.20 10.79
CA ILE A 462 -26.41 -3.39 10.48
C ILE A 462 -27.41 -3.70 11.61
N ALA A 463 -26.96 -3.63 12.86
CA ALA A 463 -27.83 -3.82 14.02
C ALA A 463 -28.91 -2.73 14.11
N ALA A 464 -28.57 -1.47 13.84
CA ALA A 464 -29.53 -0.38 13.83
C ALA A 464 -30.55 -0.54 12.69
N TYR A 465 -30.14 -0.93 11.49
CA TYR A 465 -31.06 -1.18 10.38
C TYR A 465 -32.01 -2.35 10.66
N ALA A 466 -31.52 -3.38 11.35
CA ALA A 466 -32.32 -4.55 11.70
C ALA A 466 -33.32 -4.27 12.83
N THR A 467 -32.98 -3.37 13.76
CA THR A 467 -33.83 -3.03 14.92
C THR A 467 -34.75 -1.83 14.65
N CYS A 468 -34.22 -0.74 14.07
CA CYS A 468 -34.91 0.52 13.87
C CYS A 468 -34.33 1.30 12.66
N TRP A 469 -34.91 1.08 11.47
CA TRP A 469 -34.43 1.70 10.24
C TRP A 469 -34.38 3.24 10.25
N PRO A 470 -35.28 4.01 10.90
CA PRO A 470 -35.16 5.47 10.95
C PRO A 470 -33.96 5.92 11.80
N ALA A 471 -33.68 5.24 12.92
CA ALA A 471 -32.50 5.51 13.73
C ALA A 471 -31.21 5.19 12.96
N ALA A 472 -31.22 4.11 12.17
CA ALA A 472 -30.10 3.75 11.31
C ALA A 472 -29.80 4.82 10.25
N ILE A 473 -30.83 5.44 9.64
CA ILE A 473 -30.66 6.56 8.71
C ILE A 473 -30.04 7.76 9.42
N ALA A 474 -30.57 8.14 10.59
CA ALA A 474 -30.02 9.25 11.36
C ALA A 474 -28.54 9.02 11.72
N LEU A 475 -28.20 7.80 12.15
CA LEU A 475 -26.83 7.42 12.46
C LEU A 475 -25.92 7.42 11.21
N THR A 476 -26.45 6.99 10.07
CA THR A 476 -25.74 7.06 8.78
C THR A 476 -25.42 8.51 8.42
N VAL A 477 -26.38 9.44 8.55
CA VAL A 477 -26.16 10.86 8.27
C VAL A 477 -25.13 11.46 9.22
N LEU A 478 -25.21 11.15 10.52
CA LEU A 478 -24.22 11.59 11.50
C LEU A 478 -22.82 11.06 11.18
N TYR A 479 -22.72 9.79 10.80
CA TYR A 479 -21.48 9.15 10.39
C TYR A 479 -20.87 9.81 9.15
N VAL A 480 -21.68 10.06 8.10
CA VAL A 480 -21.22 10.77 6.90
C VAL A 480 -20.74 12.19 7.23
N GLY A 481 -21.47 12.91 8.08
CA GLY A 481 -21.07 14.24 8.55
C GLY A 481 -19.74 14.20 9.30
N TYR A 482 -19.53 13.20 10.16
CA TYR A 482 -18.28 12.99 10.87
C TYR A 482 -17.12 12.68 9.91
N GLU A 483 -17.30 11.82 8.91
CA GLU A 483 -16.25 11.49 7.93
C GLU A 483 -15.82 12.72 7.13
N ILE A 484 -16.76 13.60 6.77
CA ILE A 484 -16.45 14.87 6.10
C ILE A 484 -15.61 15.77 7.01
N TYR A 485 -15.98 15.86 8.30
CA TYR A 485 -15.21 16.63 9.28
C TYR A 485 -13.80 16.06 9.50
N HIS A 486 -13.68 14.74 9.64
CA HIS A 486 -12.38 14.06 9.81
C HIS A 486 -11.45 14.24 8.60
N ALA A 487 -12.01 14.17 7.39
CA ALA A 487 -11.25 14.44 6.17
C ALA A 487 -10.74 15.89 6.11
N TYR A 488 -11.53 16.84 6.61
CA TYR A 488 -11.11 18.24 6.73
C TYR A 488 -9.99 18.43 7.76
N ASP A 489 -10.09 17.80 8.94
CA ASP A 489 -9.07 17.84 9.99
C ASP A 489 -7.73 17.25 9.51
N GLN A 490 -7.77 16.08 8.87
CA GLN A 490 -6.58 15.45 8.29
C GLN A 490 -5.88 16.34 7.26
N HIS A 491 -6.65 17.10 6.48
CA HIS A 491 -6.08 18.04 5.52
C HIS A 491 -5.38 19.23 6.22
N ASN A 492 -5.88 19.67 7.37
CA ASN A 492 -5.23 20.73 8.16
C ASN A 492 -3.94 20.24 8.83
N SER A 493 -3.91 19.03 9.40
CA SER A 493 -2.67 18.49 10.02
C SER A 493 -1.55 18.31 8.99
N LYS A 494 -1.88 17.97 7.73
CA LYS A 494 -0.88 17.91 6.65
C LYS A 494 -0.29 19.27 6.32
N LYS A 495 -1.13 20.32 6.33
CA LYS A 495 -0.66 21.70 6.13
C LYS A 495 0.25 22.15 7.25
N GLU A 496 -0.08 21.81 8.50
CA GLU A 496 0.75 22.11 9.67
C GLU A 496 2.13 21.42 9.57
N ALA A 497 2.16 20.14 9.21
CA ALA A 497 3.41 19.42 9.01
C ALA A 497 4.27 20.04 7.88
N ALA A 498 3.64 20.51 6.80
CA ALA A 498 4.33 21.21 5.72
C ALA A 498 4.91 22.55 6.19
N GLN A 499 4.16 23.33 6.99
CA GLN A 499 4.63 24.59 7.57
C GLN A 499 5.84 24.38 8.50
N LEU A 500 5.79 23.39 9.39
CA LEU A 500 6.90 23.04 10.28
C LEU A 500 8.15 22.59 9.52
N ALA A 501 7.99 21.95 8.36
CA ALA A 501 9.10 21.57 7.50
C ALA A 501 9.74 22.77 6.77
N LEU A 502 9.00 23.87 6.58
CA LEU A 502 9.49 25.13 6.01
C LEU A 502 10.17 26.04 7.05
N GLU A 503 9.74 25.98 8.31
CA GLU A 503 10.26 26.80 9.41
C GLU A 503 11.55 26.25 10.05
N GLY A 504 12.19 25.24 9.45
CA GLY A 504 13.49 24.71 9.90
C GLY A 504 14.51 25.83 10.15
N PRO A 505 15.37 25.71 11.17
CA PRO A 505 15.92 26.85 11.90
C PRO A 505 16.64 27.81 10.95
N ASN A 506 16.08 29.00 10.80
CA ASN A 506 16.84 30.16 10.37
C ASN A 506 18.06 30.28 11.28
N LYS A 507 19.21 30.58 10.68
CA LYS A 507 20.43 30.93 11.39
C LYS A 507 20.20 32.24 12.15
N GLU A 508 19.51 32.20 13.28
CA GLU A 508 19.38 33.34 14.21
C GLU A 508 19.60 32.95 15.67
N ASP A 509 20.17 31.76 15.96
CA ASP A 509 20.74 31.43 17.29
C ASP A 509 22.27 31.28 17.20
N LYS A 510 22.92 32.25 16.54
CA LYS A 510 24.37 32.49 16.64
C LYS A 510 24.62 33.96 16.96
N GLU A 511 24.04 34.42 18.05
CA GLU A 511 24.52 35.52 18.88
C GLU A 511 24.03 35.21 20.31
N ASP A 512 24.84 35.52 21.32
CA ASP A 512 24.63 35.22 22.75
C ASP A 512 25.08 33.85 23.29
N LYS A 513 26.23 33.35 22.86
CA LYS A 513 27.14 32.56 23.74
C LYS A 513 28.60 32.80 23.40
N ASP A 514 29.04 34.05 23.54
CA ASP A 514 30.47 34.40 23.58
C ASP A 514 30.67 35.52 24.60
N ASP A 515 30.35 35.26 25.88
CA ASP A 515 30.80 36.06 27.04
C ASP A 515 30.36 35.45 28.39
N SER A 516 30.75 34.21 28.69
CA SER A 516 30.68 33.71 30.08
C SER A 516 31.64 32.56 30.39
N LEU A 517 32.81 32.54 29.74
CA LEU A 517 33.84 31.51 29.93
C LEU A 517 35.14 32.14 30.49
N LEU A 518 34.99 33.02 31.48
CA LEU A 518 36.04 33.37 32.43
C LEU A 518 35.39 33.63 33.79
N LEU A 519 35.95 33.02 34.84
CA LEU A 519 35.54 33.04 36.25
C LEU A 519 34.55 31.93 36.65
N ASP A 520 35.05 30.74 37.01
CA ASP A 520 35.26 30.40 38.43
C ASP A 520 35.94 29.02 38.54
N GLU A 521 37.27 29.03 38.49
CA GLU A 521 38.07 27.94 39.03
C GLU A 521 38.04 28.05 40.56
N GLY A 522 37.34 27.12 41.21
CA GLY A 522 37.67 26.74 42.59
C GLY A 522 36.50 26.53 43.52
N ARG A 523 36.10 25.25 43.71
CA ARG A 523 36.17 24.56 45.01
C ARG A 523 35.48 23.20 45.01
N MET A 524 36.17 22.27 45.66
CA MET A 524 35.66 21.15 46.48
C MET A 524 35.13 19.91 45.75
N ASN A 525 36.06 18.98 45.51
CA ASN A 525 36.17 17.69 46.19
C ASN A 525 34.98 17.15 47.01
N ASP A 526 34.80 15.85 46.81
CA ASP A 526 34.26 14.81 47.70
C ASP A 526 32.75 14.82 47.95
N LEU A 527 32.05 13.83 47.39
CA LEU A 527 31.58 12.69 48.17
C LEU A 527 30.95 11.57 47.30
N ASP A 528 31.22 10.38 47.83
CA ASP A 528 30.96 9.00 47.44
C ASP A 528 29.52 8.53 47.10
N GLU A 529 29.52 7.36 46.46
CA GLU A 529 28.66 6.19 46.69
C GLU A 529 27.21 6.06 46.11
N THR A 530 27.10 5.08 45.21
CA THR A 530 26.10 3.99 45.11
C THR A 530 24.61 4.25 44.84
N SER A 531 24.13 3.69 43.71
CA SER A 531 23.11 2.62 43.60
C SER A 531 22.64 2.53 42.12
N CYS A 532 22.95 1.45 41.39
CA CYS A 532 22.11 0.25 41.23
C CYS A 532 20.61 0.55 41.09
N PHE A 533 20.05 0.36 39.89
CA PHE A 533 18.99 -0.65 39.64
C PHE A 533 18.83 -0.93 38.14
N SER A 534 18.80 -2.23 37.83
CA SER A 534 18.53 -2.85 36.54
C SER A 534 17.12 -3.45 36.50
N CYS A 535 16.71 -3.86 35.29
CA CYS A 535 15.64 -4.77 34.89
C CYS A 535 14.27 -4.17 34.55
#